data_AF-A0A928K2J7-F1
#
_entry.id   AF-A0A928K2J7-F1
#
_cell.length_a   1.000
_cell.length_b   1.000
_cell.length_c   1.000
_cell.angle_alpha   90.00
_cell.angle_beta   90.00
_cell.angle_gamma   90.00
#
_symmetry.space_group_name_H-M   'P 1'
#
loop_
_entity.id
_entity.type
_entity.pdbx_description
1 polymer ?
#
loop_
_entity_poly.entity_id
_entity_poly.type
_entity_poly.pdbx_seq_one_letter_code
_entity_poly.pdbx_strand_id
1 'polypeptide(L)'
;MIYELDSMMGFDRLGLGYEVHMAGIDGECFFYSVYFQDGMSEHNLQDIRDAIDGFVEPYNAKDIFLGYIDVTDAGEKASIYLDVGGADPDAANEAIYGILKALNNVPGVRLVMINED
;
A
#
# COMPACT_ATOMS: atom_id res chain seq x y z
N MET A 1 -17.99 -0.10 10.80
CA MET A 1 -17.28 -1.10 10.00
C MET A 1 -16.00 -0.53 9.38
N ILE A 2 -16.00 0.34 8.37
CA ILE A 2 -14.74 0.89 7.79
C ILE A 2 -13.85 1.55 8.86
N TYR A 3 -14.38 2.55 9.59
CA TYR A 3 -13.63 3.21 10.68
C TYR A 3 -13.17 2.29 11.82
N GLU A 4 -13.83 1.14 12.00
CA GLU A 4 -13.42 0.17 13.04
C GLU A 4 -12.18 -0.61 12.57
N LEU A 5 -12.14 -1.00 11.29
CA LEU A 5 -10.99 -1.68 10.70
C LEU A 5 -9.76 -0.76 10.65
N ASP A 6 -9.94 0.51 10.27
CA ASP A 6 -8.85 1.48 10.22
C ASP A 6 -8.14 1.62 11.57
N SER A 7 -8.93 1.70 12.65
CA SER A 7 -8.41 1.83 14.02
C SER A 7 -7.80 0.53 14.53
N MET A 8 -8.41 -0.62 14.19
CA MET A 8 -7.86 -1.95 14.49
C MET A 8 -6.49 -2.14 13.85
N MET A 9 -6.33 -1.73 12.59
CA MET A 9 -5.06 -1.78 11.87
C MET A 9 -4.10 -0.65 12.27
N GLY A 10 -4.59 0.37 12.98
CA GLY A 10 -3.77 1.48 13.47
C GLY A 10 -3.33 2.46 12.38
N PHE A 11 -4.06 2.54 11.26
CA PHE A 11 -3.74 3.46 10.17
C PHE A 11 -3.86 4.93 10.58
N ASP A 12 -4.74 5.22 11.54
CA ASP A 12 -4.91 6.52 12.19
C ASP A 12 -3.62 7.04 12.87
N ARG A 13 -2.70 6.13 13.22
CA ARG A 13 -1.44 6.44 13.91
C ARG A 13 -0.24 6.57 12.97
N LEU A 14 -0.42 6.39 11.66
CA LEU A 14 0.67 6.45 10.68
C LEU A 14 1.07 7.89 10.29
N GLY A 15 0.23 8.89 10.57
CA GLY A 15 0.55 10.29 10.28
C GLY A 15 0.65 10.61 8.78
N LEU A 16 -0.17 9.94 7.95
CA LEU A 16 -0.16 10.08 6.50
C LEU A 16 -0.80 11.41 6.06
N GLY A 17 -0.31 11.95 4.94
CA GLY A 17 -0.84 13.16 4.31
C GLY A 17 -2.09 12.91 3.45
N TYR A 18 -2.60 11.69 3.44
CA TYR A 18 -3.74 11.23 2.65
C TYR A 18 -4.62 10.28 3.48
N GLU A 19 -5.84 10.02 3.03
CA GLU A 19 -6.79 9.16 3.74
C GLU A 19 -6.50 7.67 3.47
N VAL A 20 -6.56 6.83 4.50
CA VAL A 20 -6.48 5.37 4.36
C VAL A 20 -7.71 4.75 4.98
N HIS A 21 -8.34 3.85 4.23
CA HIS A 21 -9.47 3.07 4.71
C HIS A 21 -9.35 1.61 4.29
N MET A 22 -9.81 0.70 5.15
CA MET A 22 -9.92 -0.72 4.83
C MET A 22 -11.38 -1.15 4.75
N ALA A 23 -11.76 -1.70 3.61
CA ALA A 23 -13.12 -2.15 3.34
C ALA A 23 -13.36 -3.60 3.79
N GLY A 24 -12.32 -4.44 3.80
CA GLY A 24 -12.42 -5.85 4.19
C GLY A 24 -11.09 -6.53 4.43
N ILE A 25 -11.13 -7.79 4.87
CA ILE A 25 -9.96 -8.64 5.12
C ILE A 25 -9.99 -9.78 4.10
N ASP A 26 -8.89 -9.98 3.38
CA ASP A 26 -8.73 -11.07 2.40
C ASP A 26 -7.52 -11.95 2.75
N GLY A 27 -7.57 -12.63 3.89
CA GLY A 27 -6.52 -13.55 4.31
C GLY A 27 -5.13 -12.90 4.39
N GLU A 28 -4.22 -13.34 3.54
CA GLU A 28 -2.84 -12.86 3.41
C GLU A 28 -2.66 -11.83 2.27
N CYS A 29 -3.75 -11.49 1.58
CA CYS A 29 -3.76 -10.60 0.43
C CYS A 29 -4.28 -9.20 0.79
N PHE A 30 -3.60 -8.19 0.27
CA PHE A 30 -3.95 -6.78 0.41
C PHE A 30 -3.92 -6.10 -0.95
N PHE A 31 -5.05 -5.49 -1.32
CA PHE A 31 -5.21 -4.73 -2.55
C PHE A 31 -5.34 -3.24 -2.22
N TYR A 32 -4.28 -2.47 -2.47
CA TYR A 32 -4.27 -1.02 -2.26
C TYR A 32 -4.71 -0.31 -3.53
N SER A 33 -5.90 0.24 -3.49
CA SER A 33 -6.45 1.10 -4.53
C SER A 33 -6.06 2.55 -4.25
N VAL A 34 -5.13 3.09 -5.05
CA VAL A 34 -4.52 4.41 -4.83
C VAL A 34 -5.17 5.45 -5.75
N TYR A 35 -5.85 6.42 -5.13
CA TYR A 35 -6.55 7.51 -5.80
C TYR A 35 -5.79 8.84 -5.66
N PHE A 36 -5.69 9.56 -6.77
CA PHE A 36 -5.02 10.87 -6.85
C PHE A 36 -6.05 12.02 -6.87
N GLN A 37 -5.61 13.21 -6.46
CA GLN A 37 -6.44 14.43 -6.48
C GLN A 37 -6.88 14.81 -7.90
N ASP A 38 -5.96 14.74 -8.85
CA ASP A 38 -6.16 15.15 -10.25
C ASP A 38 -6.40 13.95 -11.21
N GLY A 39 -6.67 12.77 -10.65
CA GLY A 39 -6.82 11.52 -11.41
C GLY A 39 -5.50 10.79 -11.66
N MET A 40 -5.59 9.55 -12.13
CA MET A 40 -4.43 8.70 -12.41
C MET A 40 -3.75 9.13 -13.72
N SER A 41 -2.41 9.13 -13.71
CA SER A 41 -1.58 9.33 -14.90
C SER A 41 -0.40 8.36 -14.90
N GLU A 42 0.20 8.12 -16.07
CA GLU A 42 1.41 7.30 -16.18
C GLU A 42 2.56 7.81 -15.29
N HIS A 43 2.67 9.13 -15.10
CA HIS A 43 3.67 9.72 -14.20
C HIS A 43 3.42 9.29 -12.75
N ASN A 44 2.17 9.40 -12.28
CA ASN A 44 1.82 8.97 -10.92
C ASN A 44 2.04 7.47 -10.72
N LEU A 45 1.72 6.65 -11.72
CA LEU A 45 1.99 5.21 -11.66
C LEU A 45 3.49 4.92 -11.54
N GLN A 46 4.33 5.66 -12.25
CA GLN A 46 5.78 5.52 -12.14
C GLN A 46 6.29 6.00 -10.77
N ASP A 47 5.79 7.12 -10.25
CA ASP A 47 6.15 7.60 -8.92
C ASP A 47 5.83 6.56 -7.83
N ILE A 48 4.71 5.85 -7.95
CA ILE A 48 4.38 4.73 -7.04
C ILE A 48 5.40 3.61 -7.16
N ARG A 49 5.73 3.17 -8.38
CA ARG A 49 6.72 2.10 -8.60
C ARG A 49 8.06 2.45 -7.96
N ASP A 50 8.55 3.66 -8.20
CA ASP A 50 9.80 4.14 -7.64
C ASP A 50 9.75 4.19 -6.10
N ALA A 51 8.61 4.61 -5.53
CA ALA A 51 8.43 4.62 -4.08
C ALA A 51 8.41 3.22 -3.46
N ILE A 52 7.73 2.26 -4.10
CA ILE A 52 7.68 0.86 -3.66
C ILE A 52 9.04 0.18 -3.82
N ASP A 53 9.72 0.38 -4.94
CA ASP A 53 11.07 -0.18 -5.17
C ASP A 53 12.05 0.35 -4.11
N GLY A 54 12.03 1.66 -3.84
CA GLY A 54 12.87 2.27 -2.80
C GLY A 54 12.55 1.78 -1.39
N PHE A 55 11.29 1.41 -1.11
CA PHE A 55 10.90 0.78 0.15
C PHE A 55 11.39 -0.67 0.25
N VAL A 56 11.29 -1.45 -0.82
CA VAL A 56 11.59 -2.90 -0.82
C VAL A 56 13.11 -3.17 -0.90
N GLU A 57 13.87 -2.33 -1.60
CA GLU A 57 15.31 -2.53 -1.86
C GLU A 57 16.15 -2.83 -0.59
N PRO A 58 16.00 -2.12 0.54
CA PRO A 58 16.74 -2.41 1.76
C PRO A 58 16.45 -3.79 2.40
N TYR A 59 15.28 -4.36 2.12
CA TYR A 59 14.88 -5.69 2.61
C TYR A 59 15.41 -6.79 1.69
N ASN A 60 15.32 -6.58 0.37
CA ASN A 60 15.94 -7.44 -0.62
C ASN A 60 17.46 -7.57 -0.39
N ALA A 61 18.13 -6.46 -0.09
CA ALA A 61 19.57 -6.47 0.21
C ALA A 61 19.95 -7.28 1.47
N LYS A 62 18.97 -7.64 2.30
CA LYS A 62 19.14 -8.44 3.53
C LYS A 62 18.52 -9.84 3.41
N ASP A 63 18.07 -10.23 2.21
CA ASP A 63 17.33 -11.47 1.97
C ASP A 63 16.07 -11.61 2.86
N ILE A 64 15.41 -10.49 3.18
CA ILE A 64 14.16 -10.47 3.94
C ILE A 64 12.99 -10.46 2.96
N PHE A 65 12.14 -11.48 3.04
CA PHE A 65 10.94 -11.57 2.20
C PHE A 65 9.76 -10.85 2.86
N LEU A 66 9.32 -9.75 2.24
CA LEU A 66 8.17 -8.95 2.69
C LEU A 66 6.81 -9.47 2.18
N GLY A 67 6.85 -10.39 1.22
CA GLY A 67 5.69 -10.76 0.41
C GLY A 67 5.91 -10.46 -1.07
N TYR A 68 5.00 -10.92 -1.90
CA TYR A 68 4.97 -10.58 -3.32
C TYR A 68 4.23 -9.25 -3.49
N ILE A 69 4.89 -8.27 -4.12
CA ILE A 69 4.34 -6.94 -4.36
C ILE A 69 4.30 -6.69 -5.86
N ASP A 70 3.16 -6.21 -6.38
CA ASP A 70 3.02 -5.81 -7.78
C ASP A 70 2.23 -4.49 -7.90
N VAL A 71 2.61 -3.65 -8.87
CA VAL A 71 2.03 -2.31 -9.09
C VAL A 71 1.51 -2.19 -10.53
N THR A 72 0.19 -2.05 -10.65
CA THR A 72 -0.53 -2.07 -11.93
C THR A 72 -1.41 -0.84 -12.13
N ASP A 73 -1.63 -0.53 -13.41
CA ASP A 73 -2.64 0.45 -13.84
C ASP A 73 -4.03 -0.20 -13.77
N ALA A 74 -4.96 0.43 -13.05
CA ALA A 74 -6.36 0.01 -12.95
C ALA A 74 -7.33 1.08 -13.48
N GLY A 75 -6.89 1.90 -14.44
CA GLY A 75 -7.67 2.93 -15.13
C GLY A 75 -7.75 4.22 -14.33
N GLU A 76 -8.75 4.34 -13.45
CA GLU A 76 -8.97 5.56 -12.66
C GLU A 76 -8.11 5.63 -11.39
N LYS A 77 -7.38 4.55 -11.09
CA LYS A 77 -6.56 4.35 -9.90
C LYS A 77 -5.34 3.50 -10.23
N ALA A 78 -4.31 3.57 -9.38
CA ALA A 78 -3.27 2.56 -9.37
C ALA A 78 -3.66 1.44 -8.39
N SER A 79 -3.25 0.21 -8.70
CA SER A 79 -3.48 -0.95 -7.84
C SER A 79 -2.14 -1.52 -7.39
N ILE A 80 -1.95 -1.65 -6.08
CA ILE A 80 -0.83 -2.37 -5.50
C ILE A 80 -1.37 -3.67 -4.91
N TYR A 81 -0.89 -4.80 -5.40
CA TYR A 81 -1.15 -6.10 -4.81
C TYR A 81 -0.02 -6.46 -3.86
N LEU A 82 -0.36 -6.91 -2.65
CA LEU A 82 0.56 -7.49 -1.69
C LEU A 82 0.02 -8.87 -1.26
N ASP A 83 0.85 -9.89 -1.40
CA ASP A 83 0.63 -11.21 -0.81
C ASP A 83 1.72 -11.47 0.21
N VAL A 84 1.36 -11.46 1.51
CA VAL A 84 2.32 -11.72 2.59
C VAL A 84 2.55 -13.22 2.85
N GLY A 85 1.98 -14.10 2.03
CA GLY A 85 2.13 -15.54 2.15
C GLY A 85 3.59 -15.97 2.16
N GLY A 86 4.03 -16.54 3.28
CA GLY A 86 5.41 -16.99 3.48
C GLY A 86 6.38 -15.93 4.03
N ALA A 87 5.96 -14.67 4.18
CA ALA A 87 6.68 -13.70 4.99
C ALA A 87 6.53 -14.04 6.49
N ASP A 88 7.55 -13.73 7.28
CA ASP A 88 7.38 -13.81 8.74
C ASP A 88 6.44 -12.70 9.23
N PRO A 89 5.80 -12.84 10.41
CA PRO A 89 4.80 -11.88 10.87
C PRO A 89 5.30 -10.44 11.02
N ASP A 90 6.58 -10.25 11.35
CA ASP A 90 7.15 -8.89 11.50
C ASP A 90 7.38 -8.27 10.13
N ALA A 91 7.91 -9.04 9.17
CA ALA A 91 8.06 -8.64 7.77
C ALA A 91 6.70 -8.36 7.10
N ALA A 92 5.69 -9.19 7.35
CA ALA A 92 4.34 -8.99 6.83
C ALA A 92 3.72 -7.68 7.32
N ASN A 93 3.84 -7.39 8.62
CA ASN A 93 3.40 -6.11 9.19
C ASN A 93 4.16 -4.93 8.59
N GLU A 94 5.49 -5.06 8.45
CA GLU A 94 6.32 -4.02 7.85
C GLU A 94 5.96 -3.79 6.37
N ALA A 95 5.59 -4.82 5.62
CA ALA A 95 5.10 -4.69 4.25
C ALA A 95 3.78 -3.90 4.19
N ILE A 96 2.81 -4.28 5.03
CA ILE A 96 1.48 -3.64 5.07
C ILE A 96 1.60 -2.14 5.39
N TYR A 97 2.33 -1.78 6.45
CA TYR A 97 2.48 -0.38 6.84
C TYR A 97 3.50 0.36 5.98
N GLY A 98 4.52 -0.33 5.48
CA GLY A 98 5.59 0.22 4.68
C GLY A 98 5.11 0.73 3.33
N ILE A 99 4.22 0.00 2.66
CA ILE A 99 3.56 0.46 1.42
C ILE A 99 2.86 1.80 1.65
N LEU A 100 2.06 1.93 2.71
CA LEU A 100 1.36 3.18 3.03
C LEU A 100 2.34 4.33 3.32
N LYS A 101 3.41 4.06 4.08
CA LYS A 101 4.44 5.08 4.34
C LYS A 101 5.21 5.48 3.08
N ALA A 102 5.47 4.53 2.17
CA ALA A 102 6.14 4.80 0.90
C ALA A 102 5.29 5.74 0.02
N LEU A 103 3.99 5.44 -0.08
CA LEU A 103 3.01 6.28 -0.80
C LEU A 103 2.90 7.69 -0.23
N ASN A 104 3.23 7.90 1.05
CA ASN A 104 3.22 9.22 1.66
C ASN A 104 4.23 10.19 1.03
N ASN A 105 5.22 9.68 0.30
CA ASN A 105 6.19 10.47 -0.45
C ASN A 105 5.75 10.72 -1.91
N VAL A 106 4.65 10.14 -2.36
CA VAL A 106 4.13 10.30 -3.72
C VAL A 106 3.18 11.51 -3.77
N PRO A 107 3.49 12.56 -4.53
CA PRO A 107 2.65 13.75 -4.59
C PRO A 107 1.25 13.46 -5.17
N GLY A 108 0.24 14.11 -4.60
CA GLY A 108 -1.12 14.08 -5.14
C GLY A 108 -1.95 12.85 -4.75
N VAL A 109 -1.39 11.89 -4.00
CA VAL A 109 -2.19 10.82 -3.38
C VAL A 109 -3.22 11.45 -2.45
N ARG A 110 -4.49 11.08 -2.63
CA ARG A 110 -5.63 11.59 -1.87
C ARG A 110 -6.19 10.55 -0.92
N LEU A 111 -6.35 9.33 -1.42
CA LEU A 111 -7.04 8.25 -0.73
C LEU A 111 -6.43 6.91 -1.14
N VAL A 112 -6.24 6.03 -0.18
CA VAL A 112 -5.95 4.62 -0.41
C VAL A 112 -7.05 3.78 0.23
N MET A 113 -7.72 2.98 -0.60
CA MET A 113 -8.72 2.02 -0.17
C MET A 113 -8.11 0.62 -0.22
N ILE A 114 -8.12 -0.09 0.91
CA ILE A 114 -7.60 -1.45 1.03
C ILE A 114 -8.75 -2.44 0.95
N ASN A 115 -8.63 -3.41 0.03
CA ASN A 115 -9.60 -4.48 -0.20
C ASN A 115 -11.02 -3.93 -0.45
N GLU A 116 -11.12 -2.87 -1.26
CA GLU A 116 -12.39 -2.48 -1.88
C GLU A 116 -12.69 -3.45 -3.02
N ASP A 117 -13.83 -4.14 -2.95
CA ASP A 117 -14.26 -5.13 -3.94
C ASP A 117 -14.40 -4.57 -5.37
#